data_AF-A0A6J1U8F8-F1
#
_entry.id   AF-A0A6J1U8F8-F1
#
_cell.length_a   1.000
_cell.length_b   1.000
_cell.length_c   1.000
_cell.angle_alpha   90.00
_cell.angle_beta   90.00
_cell.angle_gamma   90.00
#
_symmetry.space_group_name_H-M   'P 1'
#
loop_
_entity.id
_entity.type
_entity.pdbx_description
1 polymer ?
#
loop_
_entity_poly.entity_id
_entity_poly.type
_entity_poly.pdbx_seq_one_letter_code
_entity_poly.pdbx_strand_id
1 'polypeptide(L)'
;MNQCSINNCQHETQAITYPVYKVVHISALKQNGLLQSLSATPSDFKESDISEEVLRVREEWDNIASIHPGGIVEKPLGPIPLISFNEALQYFQTADLSDCRKKIRPTIQRRGLAAMAHFLFGPPRLQQQLQSERDLALAIAQCGLDNNEKVHMRILQTVYKKLTGSRFDCARYGAHWEDLGFQGMDPSTDLRGAGLLGLMQTLYFVMDSRILPVAREIFKLSHHEVQNFPFCVMSINITRIVIQVLREERLSRECNRRQQVIAVLNDLYVAVFLRLFNIWKTQQKTISDSGFILKELEAFAKKNPKQLLRHMETFMNGSSAAGGDDSFQAPAFSLDVLGPNLSSGTVDSKELDFASIDDLATEKAQDS
;
A
#
# COMPACT_ATOMS: atom_id res chain seq x y z
N MET A 1 8.44 61.15 41.41
CA MET A 1 8.49 60.96 39.95
C MET A 1 8.47 59.47 39.66
N ASN A 2 7.58 59.12 38.73
CA ASN A 2 7.45 57.88 37.94
C ASN A 2 6.88 56.61 38.59
N GLN A 3 5.59 56.45 38.31
CA GLN A 3 4.78 55.24 38.18
C GLN A 3 5.40 54.23 37.20
N CYS A 4 5.07 52.94 37.34
CA CYS A 4 4.64 52.15 36.17
C CYS A 4 3.72 50.99 36.58
N SER A 5 2.65 50.85 35.80
CA SER A 5 1.46 50.04 36.05
C SER A 5 1.62 48.56 35.64
N ILE A 6 0.81 47.72 36.30
CA ILE A 6 0.50 46.34 35.94
C ILE A 6 -0.20 46.34 34.57
N ASN A 7 0.32 45.58 33.60
CA ASN A 7 -0.34 45.34 32.32
C ASN A 7 -0.55 43.84 32.08
N ASN A 8 -1.79 43.57 31.65
CA ASN A 8 -2.43 42.27 31.46
C ASN A 8 -1.87 41.51 30.24
N CYS A 9 -1.88 40.19 30.37
CA CYS A 9 -1.59 39.21 29.33
C CYS A 9 -2.80 39.00 28.43
N GLN A 10 -2.67 39.26 27.12
CA GLN A 10 -3.52 38.67 26.07
C GLN A 10 -2.68 38.46 24.80
N HIS A 11 -2.32 37.21 24.50
CA HIS A 11 -1.94 36.78 23.16
C HIS A 11 -3.05 35.88 22.63
N GLU A 12 -3.83 36.40 21.68
CA GLU A 12 -4.82 35.65 20.92
C GLU A 12 -4.13 34.58 20.08
N THR A 13 -4.44 33.31 20.35
CA THR A 13 -4.12 32.20 19.45
C THR A 13 -5.40 31.86 18.69
N GLN A 14 -5.49 32.23 17.41
CA GLN A 14 -6.61 31.87 16.55
C GLN A 14 -6.56 30.37 16.25
N ALA A 15 -7.54 29.63 16.79
CA ALA A 15 -7.77 28.23 16.49
C ALA A 15 -8.54 28.11 15.16
N ILE A 16 -7.88 27.58 14.12
CA ILE A 16 -8.52 27.20 12.87
C ILE A 16 -9.33 25.92 13.14
N THR A 17 -10.65 26.05 13.14
CA THR A 17 -11.58 24.93 13.35
C THR A 17 -12.14 24.51 11.99
N TYR A 18 -11.83 23.29 11.52
CA TYR A 18 -12.43 22.74 10.32
C TYR A 18 -13.86 22.23 10.60
N PRO A 19 -14.83 22.44 9.69
CA PRO A 19 -16.19 21.97 9.91
C PRO A 19 -16.27 20.45 9.77
N VAL A 20 -16.83 19.82 10.81
CA VAL A 20 -17.23 18.40 10.79
C VAL A 20 -18.43 18.26 9.86
N TYR A 21 -18.24 17.67 8.69
CA TYR A 21 -19.35 17.30 7.81
C TYR A 21 -20.12 16.12 8.41
N LYS A 22 -21.25 16.42 9.07
CA LYS A 22 -22.25 15.41 9.43
C LYS A 22 -22.98 14.97 8.17
N VAL A 23 -22.86 13.70 7.82
CA VAL A 23 -23.70 13.08 6.79
C VAL A 23 -25.14 13.03 7.31
N VAL A 24 -26.01 13.84 6.72
CA VAL A 24 -27.45 13.84 7.02
C VAL A 24 -28.09 12.69 6.24
N HIS A 25 -28.72 11.76 6.96
CA HIS A 25 -29.44 10.64 6.37
C HIS A 25 -30.66 11.16 5.57
N ILE A 26 -30.90 10.62 4.37
CA ILE A 26 -31.98 11.08 3.45
C ILE A 26 -33.37 11.07 4.12
N SER A 27 -33.57 10.20 5.11
CA SER A 27 -34.80 10.15 5.92
C SER A 27 -35.06 11.43 6.73
N ALA A 28 -34.02 12.15 7.16
CA ALA A 28 -34.16 13.42 7.87
C ALA A 28 -34.57 14.58 6.94
N LEU A 29 -34.23 14.51 5.65
CA LEU A 29 -34.64 15.51 4.66
C LEU A 29 -36.13 15.41 4.30
N LYS A 30 -36.74 14.23 4.52
CA LYS A 30 -38.17 13.98 4.27
C LYS A 30 -39.07 14.58 5.36
N GLN A 31 -38.57 14.71 6.59
CA GLN A 31 -39.33 15.27 7.73
C GLN A 31 -39.31 16.80 7.77
N ASN A 32 -38.29 17.44 7.20
CA ASN A 32 -38.13 18.89 7.23
C ASN A 32 -38.79 19.62 6.05
N GLY A 33 -39.60 18.94 5.22
CA GLY A 33 -40.30 19.54 4.07
C GLY A 33 -39.39 20.05 2.92
N LEU A 34 -38.07 19.96 3.07
CA LEU A 34 -37.06 20.44 2.12
C LEU A 34 -37.10 19.74 0.75
N LEU A 35 -37.56 18.48 0.69
CA LEU A 35 -37.78 17.78 -0.58
C LEU A 35 -39.04 18.25 -1.32
N GLN A 36 -40.04 18.78 -0.61
CA GLN A 36 -41.27 19.29 -1.22
C GLN A 36 -41.06 20.70 -1.79
N SER A 37 -40.19 21.52 -1.18
CA SER A 37 -39.82 22.83 -1.73
C SER A 37 -39.01 22.75 -3.03
N LEU A 38 -38.28 21.64 -3.25
CA LEU A 38 -37.53 21.39 -4.49
C LEU A 38 -38.41 20.91 -5.65
N SER A 39 -39.65 20.49 -5.38
CA SER A 39 -40.61 20.01 -6.39
C SER A 39 -41.65 21.06 -6.82
N ALA A 40 -41.62 22.26 -6.23
CA ALA A 40 -42.52 23.34 -6.61
C ALA A 40 -41.96 24.13 -7.80
N THR A 41 -42.70 24.17 -8.90
CA THR A 41 -42.43 25.06 -10.04
C THR A 41 -42.48 26.54 -9.62
N PRO A 42 -41.61 27.41 -10.16
CA PRO A 42 -41.20 28.62 -9.47
C PRO A 42 -42.19 29.78 -9.67
N SER A 43 -42.51 30.48 -8.58
CA SER A 43 -42.90 31.88 -8.64
C SER A 43 -41.97 32.67 -7.72
N ASP A 44 -41.20 33.56 -8.33
CA ASP A 44 -40.34 34.59 -7.73
C ASP A 44 -39.14 34.13 -6.87
N PHE A 45 -38.05 33.73 -7.55
CA PHE A 45 -36.70 33.87 -7.00
C PHE A 45 -35.91 34.89 -7.81
N LYS A 46 -35.46 35.97 -7.15
CA LYS A 46 -34.58 36.98 -7.75
C LYS A 46 -33.15 36.44 -7.84
N GLU A 47 -32.56 36.57 -9.02
CA GLU A 47 -31.30 35.97 -9.48
C GLU A 47 -30.03 36.62 -8.87
N SER A 48 -30.10 37.28 -7.71
CA SER A 48 -29.02 38.14 -7.20
C SER A 48 -28.16 37.57 -6.07
N ASP A 49 -28.40 36.36 -5.56
CA ASP A 49 -27.61 35.75 -4.48
C ASP A 49 -26.96 34.41 -4.89
N ILE A 50 -26.37 34.37 -6.08
CA ILE A 50 -25.54 33.23 -6.49
C ILE A 50 -24.08 33.54 -6.12
N SER A 51 -23.54 32.82 -5.12
CA SER A 51 -22.13 32.90 -4.74
C SER A 51 -21.22 32.60 -5.94
N GLU A 52 -20.10 33.32 -6.08
CA GLU A 52 -19.12 33.14 -7.16
C GLU A 52 -18.64 31.69 -7.32
N GLU A 53 -18.65 30.90 -6.24
CA GLU A 53 -18.31 29.48 -6.26
C GLU A 53 -19.34 28.64 -7.04
N VAL A 54 -20.62 28.97 -6.92
CA VAL A 54 -21.71 28.29 -7.64
C VAL A 54 -21.67 28.66 -9.13
N LEU A 55 -21.31 29.90 -9.45
CA LEU A 55 -21.10 30.32 -10.85
C LEU A 55 -19.89 29.61 -11.47
N ARG A 56 -18.77 29.47 -10.75
CA ARG A 56 -17.60 28.69 -11.20
C ARG A 56 -17.92 27.22 -11.42
N VAL A 57 -18.63 26.58 -10.48
CA VAL A 57 -19.06 25.18 -10.63
C VAL A 57 -20.01 25.02 -11.82
N ARG A 58 -20.85 26.01 -12.09
CA ARG A 58 -21.76 26.00 -13.24
C ARG A 58 -21.02 26.21 -14.57
N GLU A 59 -20.02 27.09 -14.63
CA GLU A 59 -19.13 27.25 -15.79
C GLU A 59 -18.28 26.00 -16.04
N GLU A 60 -17.74 25.36 -14.99
CA GLU A 60 -17.03 24.08 -15.12
C GLU A 60 -17.95 22.98 -15.67
N TRP A 61 -19.21 22.95 -15.23
CA TRP A 61 -20.21 21.99 -15.69
C TRP A 61 -20.68 22.24 -17.14
N ASP A 62 -20.88 23.50 -17.53
CA ASP A 62 -21.28 23.88 -18.89
C ASP A 62 -20.13 23.74 -19.91
N ASN A 63 -18.87 23.87 -19.45
CA ASN A 63 -17.68 23.54 -20.25
C ASN A 63 -17.54 22.03 -20.51
N ILE A 64 -18.08 21.17 -19.64
CA ILE A 64 -18.16 19.71 -19.90
C ILE A 64 -19.24 19.40 -20.96
N ALA A 65 -20.30 20.20 -21.03
CA ALA A 65 -21.45 19.96 -21.92
C ALA A 65 -21.28 20.50 -23.36
N SER A 66 -20.30 21.38 -23.61
CA SER A 66 -20.17 22.14 -24.88
C SER A 66 -19.16 21.58 -25.90
N ILE A 67 -18.72 20.32 -25.76
CA ILE A 67 -17.90 19.68 -26.78
C ILE A 67 -18.78 19.39 -28.02
N HIS A 68 -18.66 20.24 -29.04
CA HIS A 68 -19.30 20.07 -30.34
C HIS A 68 -18.94 18.72 -31.03
N PRO A 69 -19.87 18.11 -31.79
CA PRO A 69 -19.76 16.75 -32.33
C PRO A 69 -18.95 16.72 -33.65
N GLY A 70 -17.66 17.06 -33.59
CA GLY A 70 -16.79 17.10 -34.79
C GLY A 70 -15.40 16.48 -34.64
N GLY A 71 -14.98 16.11 -33.43
CA GLY A 71 -13.79 15.29 -33.19
C GLY A 71 -14.21 13.85 -32.93
N ILE A 72 -13.36 12.88 -33.25
CA ILE A 72 -13.58 11.45 -32.94
C ILE A 72 -13.91 11.34 -31.44
N VAL A 73 -15.19 11.23 -31.12
CA VAL A 73 -15.67 11.02 -29.75
C VAL A 73 -15.31 9.59 -29.44
N GLU A 74 -14.17 9.39 -28.76
CA GLU A 74 -14.02 8.19 -27.94
C GLU A 74 -15.23 8.19 -26.99
N LYS A 75 -16.12 7.23 -27.23
CA LYS A 75 -17.28 6.89 -26.40
C LYS A 75 -16.89 7.07 -24.92
N PRO A 76 -17.75 7.65 -24.05
CA PRO A 76 -17.39 7.83 -22.63
C PRO A 76 -16.85 6.50 -22.12
N LEU A 77 -15.56 6.47 -21.76
CA LEU A 77 -14.98 5.23 -21.28
C LEU A 77 -15.80 4.85 -20.05
N GLY A 78 -16.52 3.73 -20.15
CA GLY A 78 -17.14 3.13 -18.98
C GLY A 78 -16.09 2.93 -17.88
N PRO A 79 -16.51 2.79 -16.62
CA PRO A 79 -15.58 2.71 -15.49
C PRO A 79 -14.48 1.70 -15.77
N ILE A 80 -13.22 2.08 -15.51
CA ILE A 80 -12.06 1.25 -15.83
C ILE A 80 -12.24 -0.11 -15.13
N PRO A 81 -12.26 -1.22 -15.90
CA PRO A 81 -12.50 -2.53 -15.33
C PRO A 81 -11.33 -2.94 -14.44
N LEU A 82 -11.66 -3.54 -13.30
CA LEU A 82 -10.67 -4.10 -12.37
C LEU A 82 -9.77 -5.10 -13.10
N ILE A 83 -8.52 -5.19 -12.69
CA ILE A 83 -7.57 -6.17 -13.22
C ILE A 83 -7.31 -7.26 -12.17
N SER A 84 -7.32 -8.52 -12.59
CA SER A 84 -6.90 -9.61 -11.71
C SER A 84 -5.38 -9.67 -11.60
N PHE A 85 -4.86 -10.25 -10.51
CA PHE A 85 -3.41 -10.48 -10.39
C PHE A 85 -2.86 -11.32 -11.56
N ASN A 86 -3.59 -12.36 -11.98
CA ASN A 86 -3.15 -13.23 -13.08
C ASN A 86 -3.14 -12.51 -14.43
N GLU A 87 -4.11 -11.65 -14.69
CA GLU A 87 -4.16 -10.83 -15.91
C GLU A 87 -2.98 -9.84 -15.94
N ALA A 88 -2.70 -9.17 -14.82
CA ALA A 88 -1.55 -8.29 -14.70
C ALA A 88 -0.22 -9.06 -14.85
N LEU A 89 -0.11 -10.25 -14.26
CA LEU A 89 1.08 -11.09 -14.39
C LEU A 89 1.29 -11.56 -15.83
N GLN A 90 0.21 -11.93 -16.53
CA GLN A 90 0.27 -12.34 -17.93
C GLN A 90 0.84 -11.23 -18.82
N TYR A 91 0.44 -9.98 -18.59
CA TYR A 91 1.03 -8.82 -19.27
C TYR A 91 2.57 -8.80 -19.11
N PHE A 92 3.08 -8.87 -17.88
CA PHE A 92 4.53 -8.85 -17.64
C PHE A 92 5.27 -10.08 -18.16
N GLN A 93 4.58 -11.22 -18.29
CA GLN A 93 5.16 -12.42 -18.92
C GLN A 93 5.37 -12.23 -20.42
N THR A 94 4.57 -11.39 -21.08
CA THR A 94 4.64 -11.15 -22.53
C THR A 94 5.29 -9.82 -22.92
N ALA A 95 5.39 -8.86 -21.99
CA ALA A 95 5.96 -7.54 -22.24
C ALA A 95 7.49 -7.61 -22.50
N ASP A 96 8.00 -6.68 -23.30
CA ASP A 96 9.45 -6.51 -23.45
C ASP A 96 10.04 -5.87 -22.19
N LEU A 97 10.66 -6.70 -21.35
CA LEU A 97 11.35 -6.29 -20.14
C LEU A 97 12.87 -6.31 -20.31
N SER A 98 13.40 -6.29 -21.54
CA SER A 98 14.83 -6.46 -21.82
C SER A 98 15.71 -5.46 -21.06
N ASP A 99 15.31 -4.19 -21.00
CA ASP A 99 16.06 -3.17 -20.25
C ASP A 99 15.95 -3.33 -18.73
N CYS A 100 14.79 -3.73 -18.21
CA CYS A 100 14.63 -4.10 -16.81
C CYS A 100 15.51 -5.32 -16.46
N ARG A 101 15.57 -6.33 -17.35
CA ARG A 101 16.35 -7.57 -17.19
C ARG A 101 17.85 -7.31 -17.13
N LYS A 102 18.39 -6.36 -17.88
CA LYS A 102 19.82 -5.99 -17.81
C LYS A 102 20.24 -5.47 -16.43
N LYS A 103 19.30 -4.90 -15.66
CA LYS A 103 19.55 -4.25 -14.37
C LYS A 103 19.41 -5.20 -13.17
N ILE A 104 18.87 -6.41 -13.37
CA ILE A 104 18.58 -7.31 -12.25
C ILE A 104 19.87 -7.78 -11.57
N ARG A 105 19.79 -7.92 -10.25
CA ARG A 105 20.77 -8.64 -9.43
C ARG A 105 20.08 -9.86 -8.84
N PRO A 106 20.22 -11.05 -9.44
CA PRO A 106 19.45 -12.24 -9.07
C PRO A 106 19.74 -12.76 -7.67
N THR A 107 21.00 -12.73 -7.27
CA THR A 107 21.47 -13.19 -5.96
C THR A 107 22.51 -12.24 -5.40
N ILE A 108 22.73 -12.30 -4.09
CA ILE A 108 23.83 -11.59 -3.44
C ILE A 108 25.12 -12.37 -3.68
N GLN A 109 26.12 -11.71 -4.26
CA GLN A 109 27.45 -12.30 -4.41
C GLN A 109 28.11 -12.48 -3.04
N ARG A 110 28.57 -13.71 -2.77
CA ARG A 110 29.33 -14.05 -1.56
C ARG A 110 30.78 -14.29 -1.96
N ARG A 111 31.74 -13.80 -1.15
CA ARG A 111 33.19 -13.93 -1.40
C ARG A 111 33.89 -14.56 -0.20
N GLY A 112 35.08 -15.13 -0.44
CA GLY A 112 35.94 -15.70 0.61
C GLY A 112 35.26 -16.77 1.46
N LEU A 113 35.49 -16.72 2.78
CA LEU A 113 34.96 -17.69 3.74
C LEU A 113 33.42 -17.76 3.75
N ALA A 114 32.73 -16.65 3.46
CA ALA A 114 31.27 -16.64 3.38
C ALA A 114 30.74 -17.46 2.19
N ALA A 115 31.48 -17.51 1.08
CA ALA A 115 31.14 -18.36 -0.06
C ALA A 115 31.31 -19.85 0.27
N MET A 116 32.40 -20.20 0.96
CA MET A 116 32.64 -21.56 1.43
C MET A 116 31.60 -22.03 2.44
N ALA A 117 31.29 -21.20 3.43
CA ALA A 117 30.26 -21.50 4.43
C ALA A 117 28.88 -21.68 3.77
N HIS A 118 28.53 -20.85 2.79
CA HIS A 118 27.29 -20.99 2.04
C HIS A 118 27.27 -22.26 1.16
N PHE A 119 28.40 -22.66 0.60
CA PHE A 119 28.47 -23.90 -0.18
C PHE A 119 28.19 -25.14 0.69
N LEU A 120 28.70 -25.17 1.92
CA LEU A 120 28.54 -26.31 2.83
C LEU A 120 27.24 -26.29 3.63
N PHE A 121 26.80 -25.11 4.08
CA PHE A 121 25.69 -24.95 5.04
C PHE A 121 24.59 -24.00 4.56
N GLY A 122 24.68 -23.50 3.32
CA GLY A 122 23.69 -22.59 2.75
C GLY A 122 22.39 -23.29 2.33
N PRO A 123 21.34 -22.50 2.04
CA PRO A 123 20.12 -23.02 1.44
C PRO A 123 20.40 -23.73 0.10
N PRO A 124 19.54 -24.66 -0.33
CA PRO A 124 19.67 -25.27 -1.65
C PRO A 124 19.56 -24.20 -2.73
N ARG A 125 20.23 -24.40 -3.86
CA ARG A 125 20.08 -23.52 -5.03
C ARG A 125 18.67 -23.63 -5.61
N LEU A 126 18.19 -22.54 -6.19
CA LEU A 126 16.95 -22.52 -6.94
C LEU A 126 17.10 -23.38 -8.22
N GLN A 127 16.13 -24.25 -8.49
CA GLN A 127 16.13 -25.11 -9.67
C GLN A 127 16.13 -24.32 -10.98
N GLN A 128 16.75 -24.86 -12.03
CA GLN A 128 16.95 -24.17 -13.31
C GLN A 128 15.63 -23.70 -13.93
N GLN A 129 14.58 -24.52 -13.89
CA GLN A 129 13.26 -24.17 -14.43
C GLN A 129 12.60 -22.97 -13.73
N LEU A 130 12.99 -22.65 -12.49
CA LEU A 130 12.41 -21.57 -11.69
C LEU A 130 13.18 -20.24 -11.82
N GLN A 131 14.33 -20.26 -12.49
CA GLN A 131 15.17 -19.06 -12.64
C GLN A 131 14.49 -17.99 -13.50
N SER A 132 13.77 -18.39 -14.55
CA SER A 132 13.03 -17.46 -15.41
C SER A 132 11.95 -16.70 -14.63
N GLU A 133 11.27 -17.38 -13.71
CA GLU A 133 10.23 -16.81 -12.86
C GLU A 133 10.83 -15.86 -11.80
N ARG A 134 11.96 -16.23 -11.18
CA ARG A 134 12.74 -15.32 -10.32
C ARG A 134 13.17 -14.06 -11.09
N ASP A 135 13.73 -14.24 -12.28
CA ASP A 135 14.25 -13.13 -13.08
C ASP A 135 13.12 -12.24 -13.59
N LEU A 136 11.95 -12.80 -13.87
CA LEU A 136 10.73 -12.03 -14.16
C LEU A 136 10.33 -11.18 -12.95
N ALA A 137 10.23 -11.76 -11.75
CA ALA A 137 9.89 -11.00 -10.53
C ALA A 137 10.83 -9.81 -10.32
N LEU A 138 12.14 -10.06 -10.44
CA LEU A 138 13.16 -9.04 -10.29
C LEU A 138 13.15 -8.02 -11.43
N ALA A 139 12.80 -8.41 -12.66
CA ALA A 139 12.63 -7.49 -13.77
C ALA A 139 11.42 -6.56 -13.53
N ILE A 140 10.28 -7.08 -13.09
CA ILE A 140 9.11 -6.27 -12.73
C ILE A 140 9.49 -5.26 -11.63
N ALA A 141 10.33 -5.66 -10.68
CA ALA A 141 10.85 -4.76 -9.63
C ALA A 141 11.81 -3.67 -10.13
N GLN A 142 12.35 -3.79 -11.34
CA GLN A 142 13.15 -2.76 -12.01
C GLN A 142 12.34 -1.87 -12.94
N CYS A 143 11.07 -2.22 -13.20
CA CYS A 143 10.22 -1.45 -14.10
C CYS A 143 9.48 -0.36 -13.33
N GLY A 144 9.55 0.86 -13.86
CA GLY A 144 8.84 2.02 -13.34
C GLY A 144 7.40 2.08 -13.83
N LEU A 145 6.58 2.90 -13.17
CA LEU A 145 5.22 3.16 -13.60
C LEU A 145 5.20 3.99 -14.89
N ASP A 146 4.73 3.40 -15.99
CA ASP A 146 4.56 4.07 -17.28
C ASP A 146 3.10 4.46 -17.52
N ASN A 147 2.86 5.74 -17.84
CA ASN A 147 1.54 6.29 -18.11
C ASN A 147 0.95 5.84 -19.47
N ASN A 148 1.79 5.44 -20.42
CA ASN A 148 1.34 4.93 -21.71
C ASN A 148 0.84 3.48 -21.63
N GLU A 149 1.19 2.79 -20.56
CA GLU A 149 0.83 1.39 -20.35
C GLU A 149 -0.49 1.27 -19.59
N LYS A 150 -1.57 0.94 -20.31
CA LYS A 150 -2.93 0.83 -19.76
C LYS A 150 -3.02 -0.17 -18.60
N VAL A 151 -2.23 -1.25 -18.64
CA VAL A 151 -2.20 -2.25 -17.56
C VAL A 151 -1.70 -1.63 -16.26
N HIS A 152 -0.67 -0.79 -16.30
CA HIS A 152 -0.14 -0.11 -15.11
C HIS A 152 -1.21 0.77 -14.45
N MET A 153 -1.95 1.53 -15.26
CA MET A 153 -3.03 2.38 -14.77
C MET A 153 -4.16 1.55 -14.16
N ARG A 154 -4.52 0.43 -14.79
CA ARG A 154 -5.54 -0.49 -14.25
C ARG A 154 -5.14 -1.12 -12.91
N ILE A 155 -3.86 -1.42 -12.71
CA ILE A 155 -3.35 -1.92 -11.43
C ILE A 155 -3.59 -0.87 -10.33
N LEU A 156 -3.17 0.39 -10.57
CA LEU A 156 -3.39 1.50 -9.62
C LEU A 156 -4.87 1.72 -9.31
N GLN A 157 -5.73 1.81 -10.33
CA GLN A 157 -7.18 1.96 -10.16
C GLN A 157 -7.78 0.82 -9.34
N THR A 158 -7.32 -0.41 -9.57
CA THR A 158 -7.83 -1.58 -8.85
C THR A 158 -7.43 -1.53 -7.38
N VAL A 159 -6.18 -1.20 -7.07
CA VAL A 159 -5.72 -1.03 -5.68
C VAL A 159 -6.53 0.05 -4.97
N TYR A 160 -6.71 1.21 -5.61
CA TYR A 160 -7.54 2.30 -5.08
C TYR A 160 -8.96 1.85 -4.77
N LYS A 161 -9.67 1.29 -5.75
CA LYS A 161 -11.07 0.84 -5.57
C LYS A 161 -11.21 -0.26 -4.51
N LYS A 162 -10.25 -1.18 -4.43
CA LYS A 162 -10.32 -2.29 -3.47
C LYS A 162 -10.10 -1.83 -2.03
N LEU A 163 -9.14 -0.95 -1.78
CA LEU A 163 -8.86 -0.42 -0.45
C LEU A 163 -9.93 0.55 0.03
N THR A 164 -10.32 1.52 -0.81
CA THR A 164 -11.29 2.57 -0.43
C THR A 164 -12.74 2.12 -0.52
N GLY A 165 -13.04 1.09 -1.31
CA GLY A 165 -14.41 0.72 -1.67
C GLY A 165 -15.06 1.68 -2.68
N SER A 166 -14.32 2.64 -3.24
CA SER A 166 -14.82 3.54 -4.27
C SER A 166 -15.28 2.76 -5.51
N ARG A 167 -16.39 3.21 -6.10
CA ARG A 167 -16.91 2.69 -7.38
C ARG A 167 -16.40 3.47 -8.58
N PHE A 168 -15.83 4.65 -8.34
CA PHE A 168 -15.38 5.58 -9.37
C PHE A 168 -13.89 5.41 -9.65
N ASP A 169 -13.50 5.77 -10.86
CA ASP A 169 -12.10 5.93 -11.21
C ASP A 169 -11.54 7.18 -10.53
N CYS A 170 -10.26 7.14 -10.19
CA CYS A 170 -9.51 8.30 -9.69
C CYS A 170 -8.61 8.88 -10.79
N ALA A 171 -8.23 10.15 -10.68
CA ALA A 171 -7.29 10.75 -11.63
C ALA A 171 -5.89 10.10 -11.50
N ARG A 172 -5.07 10.19 -12.55
CA ARG A 172 -3.68 9.69 -12.47
C ARG A 172 -2.86 10.38 -11.37
N TYR A 173 -3.15 11.65 -11.10
CA TYR A 173 -2.47 12.45 -10.09
C TYR A 173 -3.49 13.06 -9.12
N GLY A 174 -3.12 13.21 -7.85
CA GLY A 174 -3.91 13.93 -6.86
C GLY A 174 -3.76 13.40 -5.43
N ALA A 175 -4.32 14.14 -4.47
CA ALA A 175 -4.22 13.87 -3.04
C ALA A 175 -4.77 12.50 -2.60
N HIS A 176 -5.66 11.88 -3.39
CA HIS A 176 -6.17 10.54 -3.13
C HIS A 176 -5.06 9.47 -3.10
N TRP A 177 -3.90 9.72 -3.70
CA TRP A 177 -2.73 8.83 -3.55
C TRP A 177 -2.04 9.00 -2.20
N GLU A 178 -2.01 10.22 -1.66
CA GLU A 178 -1.53 10.48 -0.30
C GLU A 178 -2.46 9.83 0.74
N ASP A 179 -3.78 9.85 0.50
CA ASP A 179 -4.75 9.10 1.33
C ASP A 179 -4.49 7.58 1.30
N LEU A 180 -3.92 7.05 0.21
CA LEU A 180 -3.48 5.65 0.15
C LEU A 180 -2.16 5.40 0.88
N GLY A 181 -1.47 6.46 1.29
CA GLY A 181 -0.17 6.42 1.93
C GLY A 181 1.00 6.36 0.94
N PHE A 182 0.89 6.98 -0.23
CA PHE A 182 2.04 7.40 -1.04
C PHE A 182 2.61 8.72 -0.50
N GLN A 183 3.87 9.06 -0.81
CA GLN A 183 4.52 10.29 -0.28
C GLN A 183 4.03 11.58 -0.97
N GLY A 184 3.30 11.47 -2.07
CA GLY A 184 2.74 12.61 -2.77
C GLY A 184 1.66 12.22 -3.77
N MET A 185 1.24 13.22 -4.56
CA MET A 185 0.17 13.08 -5.56
C MET A 185 0.51 12.17 -6.76
N ASP A 186 1.74 11.65 -6.84
CA ASP A 186 2.18 10.74 -7.91
C ASP A 186 2.83 9.48 -7.33
N PRO A 187 2.15 8.31 -7.38
CA PRO A 187 2.71 7.04 -6.96
C PRO A 187 4.04 6.65 -7.62
N SER A 188 4.37 7.20 -8.80
CA SER A 188 5.60 6.84 -9.53
C SER A 188 6.89 7.16 -8.74
N THR A 189 6.84 8.16 -7.86
CA THR A 189 8.01 8.65 -7.12
C THR A 189 8.44 7.69 -6.01
N ASP A 190 7.49 6.95 -5.44
CA ASP A 190 7.66 6.01 -4.32
C ASP A 190 8.11 4.62 -4.76
N LEU A 191 7.87 4.24 -6.02
CA LEU A 191 8.14 2.88 -6.54
C LEU A 191 9.64 2.60 -6.78
N ARG A 192 10.53 3.34 -6.13
CA ARG A 192 11.98 3.12 -6.19
C ARG A 192 12.36 1.83 -5.45
N GLY A 193 13.32 1.07 -5.98
CA GLY A 193 13.82 -0.16 -5.37
C GLY A 193 12.89 -1.39 -5.42
N ALA A 194 11.57 -1.20 -5.49
CA ALA A 194 10.57 -2.26 -5.62
C ALA A 194 9.80 -2.24 -6.94
N GLY A 195 9.81 -1.13 -7.69
CA GLY A 195 9.16 -0.97 -8.98
C GLY A 195 7.70 -1.39 -9.00
N LEU A 196 7.24 -1.85 -10.16
CA LEU A 196 5.90 -2.40 -10.34
C LEU A 196 5.66 -3.69 -9.55
N LEU A 197 6.71 -4.35 -9.03
CA LEU A 197 6.50 -5.52 -8.17
C LEU A 197 5.78 -5.11 -6.88
N GLY A 198 6.09 -3.92 -6.34
CA GLY A 198 5.38 -3.39 -5.16
C GLY A 198 3.88 -3.21 -5.39
N LEU A 199 3.50 -2.67 -6.56
CA LEU A 199 2.10 -2.56 -6.95
C LEU A 199 1.47 -3.93 -7.23
N MET A 200 2.18 -4.85 -7.86
CA MET A 200 1.71 -6.21 -8.14
C MET A 200 1.42 -7.00 -6.85
N GLN A 201 2.29 -6.89 -5.84
CA GLN A 201 2.06 -7.55 -4.55
C GLN A 201 0.91 -6.89 -3.78
N THR A 202 0.81 -5.56 -3.83
CA THR A 202 -0.35 -4.85 -3.27
C THR A 202 -1.65 -5.28 -3.96
N LEU A 203 -1.64 -5.42 -5.29
CA LEU A 203 -2.77 -5.94 -6.06
C LEU A 203 -3.15 -7.36 -5.62
N TYR A 204 -2.17 -8.26 -5.48
CA TYR A 204 -2.41 -9.61 -4.96
C TYR A 204 -3.10 -9.57 -3.60
N PHE A 205 -2.62 -8.71 -2.70
CA PHE A 205 -3.12 -8.56 -1.33
C PHE A 205 -4.60 -8.16 -1.26
N VAL A 206 -5.03 -7.30 -2.17
CA VAL A 206 -6.39 -6.73 -2.18
C VAL A 206 -7.36 -7.44 -3.12
N MET A 207 -6.87 -8.41 -3.90
CA MET A 207 -7.71 -9.18 -4.84
C MET A 207 -8.18 -10.52 -4.29
N ASP A 208 -7.44 -11.16 -3.38
CA ASP A 208 -7.89 -12.40 -2.73
C ASP A 208 -9.01 -12.09 -1.72
N SER A 209 -10.19 -12.69 -1.92
CA SER A 209 -11.37 -12.47 -1.07
C SER A 209 -11.18 -12.88 0.39
N ARG A 210 -10.27 -13.82 0.67
CA ARG A 210 -9.93 -14.28 2.02
C ARG A 210 -9.01 -13.30 2.74
N ILE A 211 -8.21 -12.54 1.99
CA ILE A 211 -7.19 -11.62 2.52
C ILE A 211 -7.72 -10.18 2.56
N LEU A 212 -8.57 -9.80 1.62
CA LEU A 212 -9.12 -8.45 1.48
C LEU A 212 -9.72 -7.87 2.77
N PRO A 213 -10.48 -8.62 3.61
CA PRO A 213 -10.97 -8.09 4.88
C PRO A 213 -9.83 -7.61 5.79
N VAL A 214 -8.74 -8.37 5.87
CA VAL A 214 -7.56 -8.00 6.66
C VAL A 214 -6.79 -6.85 6.03
N ALA A 215 -6.64 -6.85 4.71
CA ALA A 215 -6.02 -5.72 4.01
C ALA A 215 -6.74 -4.39 4.32
N ARG A 216 -8.08 -4.42 4.38
CA ARG A 216 -8.89 -3.26 4.76
C ARG A 216 -8.78 -2.90 6.24
N GLU A 217 -8.67 -3.87 7.13
CA GLU A 217 -8.41 -3.59 8.56
C GLU A 217 -7.04 -2.94 8.78
N ILE A 218 -6.01 -3.39 8.04
CA ILE A 218 -4.68 -2.78 8.06
C ILE A 218 -4.74 -1.37 7.49
N PHE A 219 -5.45 -1.17 6.37
CA PHE A 219 -5.66 0.15 5.77
C PHE A 219 -6.41 1.10 6.72
N LYS A 220 -7.41 0.61 7.44
CA LYS A 220 -8.10 1.39 8.48
C LYS A 220 -7.16 1.75 9.64
N LEU A 221 -6.33 0.81 10.10
CA LEU A 221 -5.32 1.07 11.14
C LEU A 221 -4.29 2.11 10.67
N SER A 222 -3.93 2.10 9.39
CA SER A 222 -2.99 3.06 8.82
C SER A 222 -3.50 4.51 8.87
N HIS A 223 -4.80 4.72 9.08
CA HIS A 223 -5.46 6.01 9.28
C HIS A 223 -5.81 6.30 10.75
N HIS A 224 -5.40 5.44 11.68
CA HIS A 224 -5.70 5.61 13.10
C HIS A 224 -5.01 6.86 13.66
N GLU A 225 -5.73 7.66 14.46
CA GLU A 225 -5.24 8.95 14.98
C GLU A 225 -3.84 8.88 15.61
N VAL A 226 -3.55 7.80 16.35
CA VAL A 226 -2.25 7.58 17.02
C VAL A 226 -1.34 6.59 16.29
N GLN A 227 -1.90 5.59 15.63
CA GLN A 227 -1.15 4.44 15.09
C GLN A 227 -1.01 4.51 13.57
N ASN A 228 -1.28 5.68 12.97
CA ASN A 228 -1.22 5.86 11.53
C ASN A 228 0.16 5.52 10.96
N PHE A 229 0.15 5.13 9.69
CA PHE A 229 1.35 4.95 8.89
C PHE A 229 0.98 5.02 7.40
N PRO A 230 1.90 5.38 6.50
CA PRO A 230 1.64 5.40 5.06
C PRO A 230 1.51 3.96 4.53
N PHE A 231 0.28 3.50 4.28
CA PHE A 231 -0.01 2.11 3.89
C PHE A 231 0.77 1.67 2.64
N CYS A 232 0.70 2.44 1.55
CA CYS A 232 1.39 2.08 0.31
C CYS A 232 2.92 2.08 0.45
N VAL A 233 3.51 3.05 1.14
CA VAL A 233 4.97 3.03 1.32
C VAL A 233 5.41 1.90 2.27
N MET A 234 4.62 1.58 3.31
CA MET A 234 4.86 0.39 4.12
C MET A 234 4.80 -0.91 3.28
N SER A 235 3.83 -1.00 2.36
CA SER A 235 3.71 -2.10 1.42
C SER A 235 4.92 -2.24 0.48
N ILE A 236 5.41 -1.12 -0.04
CA ILE A 236 6.62 -1.07 -0.87
C ILE A 236 7.85 -1.53 -0.07
N ASN A 237 7.98 -1.11 1.19
CA ASN A 237 9.06 -1.56 2.07
C ASN A 237 9.00 -3.08 2.35
N ILE A 238 7.80 -3.63 2.56
CA ILE A 238 7.63 -5.09 2.69
C ILE A 238 8.03 -5.80 1.40
N THR A 239 7.72 -5.25 0.23
CA THR A 239 8.18 -5.79 -1.06
C THR A 239 9.71 -5.81 -1.14
N ARG A 240 10.38 -4.75 -0.67
CA ARG A 240 11.86 -4.70 -0.60
C ARG A 240 12.42 -5.81 0.30
N ILE A 241 11.78 -6.08 1.45
CA ILE A 241 12.13 -7.21 2.31
C ILE A 241 12.01 -8.53 1.54
N VAL A 242 10.92 -8.76 0.82
CA VAL A 242 10.71 -9.98 0.02
C VAL A 242 11.77 -10.15 -1.05
N ILE A 243 12.10 -9.07 -1.79
CA ILE A 243 13.19 -9.07 -2.78
C ILE A 243 14.52 -9.45 -2.12
N GLN A 244 14.82 -8.91 -0.95
CA GLN A 244 16.06 -9.20 -0.23
C GLN A 244 16.13 -10.66 0.23
N VAL A 245 15.04 -11.20 0.78
CA VAL A 245 14.93 -12.60 1.20
C VAL A 245 15.11 -13.54 -0.01
N LEU A 246 14.58 -13.17 -1.19
CA LEU A 246 14.79 -13.89 -2.45
C LEU A 246 16.25 -13.86 -2.91
N ARG A 247 16.89 -12.67 -2.94
CA ARG A 247 18.29 -12.49 -3.34
C ARG A 247 19.28 -13.21 -2.43
N GLU A 248 18.93 -13.35 -1.15
CA GLU A 248 19.68 -14.15 -0.18
C GLU A 248 19.41 -15.66 -0.28
N GLU A 249 18.60 -16.10 -1.24
CA GLU A 249 18.27 -17.50 -1.52
C GLU A 249 17.54 -18.20 -0.35
N ARG A 250 16.95 -17.43 0.57
CA ARG A 250 16.27 -17.96 1.77
C ARG A 250 14.98 -18.69 1.43
N LEU A 251 14.38 -18.38 0.28
CA LEU A 251 13.15 -19.02 -0.22
C LEU A 251 13.41 -20.21 -1.16
N SER A 252 14.64 -20.44 -1.62
CA SER A 252 14.93 -21.43 -2.67
C SER A 252 14.39 -22.83 -2.35
N ARG A 253 14.49 -23.28 -1.09
CA ARG A 253 13.93 -24.57 -0.66
C ARG A 253 12.42 -24.63 -0.85
N GLU A 254 11.72 -23.56 -0.52
CA GLU A 254 10.27 -23.51 -0.59
C GLU A 254 9.79 -23.33 -2.04
N CYS A 255 10.45 -22.49 -2.82
CA CYS A 255 10.19 -22.36 -4.26
C CYS A 255 10.39 -23.71 -4.97
N ASN A 256 11.48 -24.43 -4.68
CA ASN A 256 11.72 -25.76 -5.23
C ASN A 256 10.65 -26.77 -4.78
N ARG A 257 10.16 -26.67 -3.54
CA ARG A 257 9.10 -27.55 -3.02
C ARG A 257 7.76 -27.31 -3.73
N ARG A 258 7.38 -26.04 -3.95
CA ARG A 258 6.10 -25.66 -4.59
C ARG A 258 6.16 -25.59 -6.11
N GLN A 259 7.36 -25.66 -6.71
CA GLN A 259 7.59 -25.43 -8.14
C GLN A 259 7.09 -24.07 -8.63
N GLN A 260 7.16 -23.05 -7.77
CA GLN A 260 6.65 -21.70 -8.04
C GLN A 260 7.48 -20.67 -7.27
N VAL A 261 7.81 -19.55 -7.89
CA VAL A 261 8.53 -18.42 -7.28
C VAL A 261 7.56 -17.29 -6.96
N ILE A 262 6.78 -16.79 -7.92
CA ILE A 262 5.89 -15.63 -7.74
C ILE A 262 4.87 -15.90 -6.63
N ALA A 263 4.26 -17.09 -6.62
CA ALA A 263 3.32 -17.47 -5.57
C ALA A 263 3.98 -17.44 -4.18
N VAL A 264 5.20 -17.96 -4.05
CA VAL A 264 5.94 -17.96 -2.77
C VAL A 264 6.32 -16.54 -2.35
N LEU A 265 6.66 -15.65 -3.29
CA LEU A 265 6.96 -14.25 -2.98
C LEU A 265 5.74 -13.50 -2.49
N ASN A 266 4.58 -13.72 -3.12
CA ASN A 266 3.31 -13.13 -2.71
C ASN A 266 2.87 -13.66 -1.35
N ASP A 267 2.97 -14.97 -1.11
CA ASP A 267 2.68 -15.58 0.19
C ASP A 267 3.60 -15.00 1.29
N LEU A 268 4.90 -14.84 1.01
CA LEU A 268 5.81 -14.21 1.98
C LEU A 268 5.41 -12.75 2.24
N TYR A 269 5.08 -11.98 1.20
CA TYR A 269 4.61 -10.60 1.32
C TYR A 269 3.40 -10.51 2.28
N VAL A 270 2.39 -11.36 2.07
CA VAL A 270 1.21 -11.42 2.94
C VAL A 270 1.60 -11.79 4.36
N ALA A 271 2.42 -12.81 4.54
CA ALA A 271 2.86 -13.26 5.86
C ALA A 271 3.62 -12.17 6.63
N VAL A 272 4.46 -11.38 5.96
CA VAL A 272 5.16 -10.24 6.56
C VAL A 272 4.17 -9.13 6.94
N PHE A 273 3.17 -8.83 6.10
CA PHE A 273 2.11 -7.86 6.42
C PHE A 273 1.26 -8.28 7.62
N LEU A 274 0.90 -9.55 7.72
CA LEU A 274 0.16 -10.08 8.87
C LEU A 274 0.98 -9.96 10.15
N ARG A 275 2.29 -10.24 10.09
CA ARG A 275 3.18 -10.05 11.23
C ARG A 275 3.32 -8.57 11.61
N LEU A 276 3.50 -7.68 10.63
CA LEU A 276 3.50 -6.23 10.85
C LEU A 276 2.24 -5.81 11.58
N PHE A 277 1.06 -6.18 11.05
CA PHE A 277 -0.22 -5.82 11.63
C PHE A 277 -0.36 -6.27 13.08
N ASN A 278 0.03 -7.52 13.37
CA ASN A 278 0.00 -8.05 14.72
C ASN A 278 0.89 -7.25 15.67
N ILE A 279 2.16 -7.03 15.30
CA ILE A 279 3.10 -6.27 16.13
C ILE A 279 2.59 -4.84 16.33
N TRP A 280 2.19 -4.18 15.24
CA TRP A 280 1.76 -2.80 15.25
C TRP A 280 0.56 -2.59 16.16
N LYS A 281 -0.48 -3.40 15.97
CA LYS A 281 -1.74 -3.29 16.72
C LYS A 281 -1.59 -3.69 18.18
N THR A 282 -0.89 -4.80 18.47
CA THR A 282 -0.79 -5.33 19.85
C THR A 282 0.13 -4.50 20.72
N GLN A 283 1.21 -3.95 20.15
CA GLN A 283 2.18 -3.14 20.88
C GLN A 283 1.92 -1.64 20.73
N GLN A 284 0.82 -1.24 20.09
CA GLN A 284 0.42 0.15 19.88
C GLN A 284 1.53 0.98 19.22
N LYS A 285 2.13 0.44 18.16
CA LYS A 285 3.23 1.09 17.45
C LYS A 285 2.74 2.35 16.72
N THR A 286 3.67 3.27 16.56
CA THR A 286 3.46 4.54 15.84
C THR A 286 4.40 4.61 14.65
N ILE A 287 4.23 5.62 13.80
CA ILE A 287 5.10 5.84 12.65
C ILE A 287 6.58 5.99 13.04
N SER A 288 6.88 6.53 14.22
CA SER A 288 8.24 6.67 14.75
C SER A 288 8.94 5.31 15.00
N ASP A 289 8.17 4.24 15.19
CA ASP A 289 8.71 2.88 15.37
C ASP A 289 9.08 2.20 14.03
N SER A 290 8.60 2.73 12.91
CA SER A 290 8.59 2.04 11.61
C SER A 290 9.96 1.51 11.17
N GLY A 291 11.03 2.29 11.31
CA GLY A 291 12.38 1.88 10.96
C GLY A 291 12.87 0.66 11.75
N PHE A 292 12.57 0.59 13.04
CA PHE A 292 12.92 -0.55 13.89
C PHE A 292 12.08 -1.79 13.54
N ILE A 293 10.78 -1.59 13.32
CA ILE A 293 9.86 -2.68 12.96
C ILE A 293 10.25 -3.29 11.60
N LEU A 294 10.54 -2.47 10.59
CA LEU A 294 10.98 -2.96 9.28
C LEU A 294 12.26 -3.80 9.37
N LYS A 295 13.24 -3.36 10.17
CA LYS A 295 14.46 -4.14 10.43
C LYS A 295 14.17 -5.47 11.14
N GLU A 296 13.27 -5.47 12.13
CA GLU A 296 12.87 -6.70 12.81
C GLU A 296 12.18 -7.68 11.85
N LEU A 297 11.24 -7.18 11.04
CA LEU A 297 10.52 -7.98 10.04
C LEU A 297 11.49 -8.57 9.01
N GLU A 298 12.44 -7.79 8.53
CA GLU A 298 13.47 -8.25 7.60
C GLU A 298 14.32 -9.37 8.21
N ALA A 299 14.85 -9.15 9.42
CA ALA A 299 15.66 -10.14 10.12
C ALA A 299 14.87 -11.43 10.36
N PHE A 300 13.60 -11.31 10.76
CA PHE A 300 12.73 -12.46 10.98
C PHE A 300 12.42 -13.21 9.69
N ALA A 301 12.10 -12.50 8.59
CA ALA A 301 11.80 -13.10 7.30
C ALA A 301 13.01 -13.83 6.70
N LYS A 302 14.23 -13.32 6.89
CA LYS A 302 15.46 -13.99 6.47
C LYS A 302 15.76 -15.26 7.27
N LYS A 303 15.52 -15.22 8.58
CA LYS A 303 15.83 -16.33 9.50
C LYS A 303 14.78 -17.43 9.46
N ASN A 304 13.50 -17.07 9.37
CA ASN A 304 12.37 -17.97 9.58
C ASN A 304 11.29 -17.91 8.47
N PRO A 305 11.63 -17.92 7.16
CA PRO A 305 10.64 -17.77 6.09
C PRO A 305 9.59 -18.90 6.09
N LYS A 306 10.00 -20.14 6.39
CA LYS A 306 9.08 -21.29 6.50
C LYS A 306 8.06 -21.12 7.62
N GLN A 307 8.45 -20.51 8.74
CA GLN A 307 7.55 -20.27 9.85
C GLN A 307 6.51 -19.20 9.50
N LEU A 308 6.93 -18.10 8.87
CA LEU A 308 6.01 -17.07 8.36
C LEU A 308 4.95 -17.66 7.42
N LEU A 309 5.38 -18.46 6.44
CA LEU A 309 4.46 -19.07 5.48
C LEU A 309 3.46 -20.02 6.16
N ARG A 310 3.90 -20.81 7.14
CA ARG A 310 3.00 -21.68 7.92
C ARG A 310 1.98 -20.90 8.75
N HIS A 311 2.39 -19.80 9.38
CA HIS A 311 1.47 -18.96 10.14
C HIS A 311 0.41 -18.34 9.22
N MET A 312 0.82 -17.86 8.04
CA MET A 312 -0.12 -17.36 7.03
C MET A 312 -1.09 -18.45 6.56
N GLU A 313 -0.61 -19.66 6.25
CA GLU A 313 -1.47 -20.79 5.86
C GLU A 313 -2.50 -21.12 6.95
N THR A 314 -2.07 -21.10 8.21
CA THR A 314 -2.96 -21.33 9.36
C THR A 314 -4.04 -20.24 9.44
N PHE A 315 -3.65 -18.98 9.26
CA PHE A 315 -4.58 -17.85 9.18
C PHE A 315 -5.60 -18.01 8.05
N MET A 316 -5.14 -18.34 6.84
CA MET A 316 -6.02 -18.51 5.68
C MET A 316 -7.01 -19.68 5.85
N ASN A 317 -6.56 -20.79 6.43
CA ASN A 317 -7.40 -21.96 6.67
C ASN A 317 -8.44 -21.72 7.77
N GLY A 318 -8.10 -20.96 8.81
CA GLY A 318 -9.03 -20.56 9.87
C GLY A 318 -10.16 -19.66 9.35
N SER A 319 -9.85 -18.74 8.42
CA SER A 319 -10.85 -17.88 7.78
C SER A 319 -11.85 -18.65 6.90
N SER A 320 -11.48 -19.83 6.36
CA SER A 320 -12.39 -20.67 5.58
C SER A 320 -13.39 -21.45 6.43
N ALA A 321 -13.12 -21.69 7.72
CA ALA A 321 -14.00 -22.45 8.61
C ALA A 321 -15.13 -21.59 9.24
N ALA A 322 -14.98 -20.27 9.27
CA ALA A 322 -15.94 -19.34 9.87
C ALA A 322 -17.06 -18.88 8.91
N GLY A 323 -17.16 -19.45 7.70
CA GLY A 323 -18.10 -19.05 6.65
C GLY A 323 -19.52 -19.57 6.84
N GLY A 324 -20.19 -19.17 7.93
CA GLY A 324 -21.56 -19.58 8.22
C GLY A 324 -22.24 -18.81 9.34
N ASP A 325 -22.23 -17.47 9.32
CA ASP A 325 -23.38 -16.68 9.80
C ASP A 325 -23.24 -15.21 9.39
N ASP A 326 -24.37 -14.60 9.02
CA ASP A 326 -24.49 -13.24 8.50
C ASP A 326 -24.44 -12.24 9.67
N SER A 327 -23.24 -11.97 10.18
CA SER A 327 -22.96 -10.78 10.99
C SER A 327 -21.47 -10.42 10.86
N PHE A 328 -21.19 -9.19 10.41
CA PHE A 328 -19.83 -8.68 10.25
C PHE A 328 -19.15 -8.47 11.61
N GLN A 329 -18.70 -9.56 12.24
CA GLN A 329 -17.53 -9.57 13.11
C GLN A 329 -16.43 -10.26 12.32
N ALA A 330 -15.45 -9.48 11.86
CA ALA A 330 -14.20 -10.06 11.38
C ALA A 330 -13.70 -11.03 12.46
N PRO A 331 -13.36 -12.29 12.13
CA PRO A 331 -12.89 -13.24 13.14
C PRO A 331 -11.73 -12.56 13.86
N ALA A 332 -11.90 -12.35 15.17
CA ALA A 332 -10.88 -11.77 16.02
C ALA A 332 -9.59 -12.54 15.71
N PHE A 333 -8.55 -11.82 15.28
CA PHE A 333 -7.21 -12.38 15.17
C PHE A 333 -6.94 -13.11 16.48
N SER A 334 -7.02 -14.43 16.48
CA SER A 334 -6.76 -15.20 17.68
C SER A 334 -5.27 -15.07 17.94
N LEU A 335 -4.95 -14.19 18.89
CA LEU A 335 -3.60 -13.74 19.27
C LEU A 335 -2.68 -14.92 19.61
N ASP A 336 -3.24 -16.07 19.96
CA ASP A 336 -2.53 -17.23 20.48
C ASP A 336 -1.68 -17.98 19.43
N VAL A 337 -1.92 -17.75 18.13
CA VAL A 337 -1.16 -18.40 17.05
C VAL A 337 0.18 -17.69 16.77
N LEU A 338 0.34 -16.44 17.22
CA LEU A 338 1.54 -15.62 17.02
C LEU A 338 2.29 -15.45 18.35
N GLY A 339 2.83 -16.56 18.87
CA GLY A 339 3.50 -16.57 20.17
C GLY A 339 4.63 -15.53 20.32
N PRO A 340 4.83 -14.95 21.52
CA PRO A 340 5.89 -14.00 21.79
C PRO A 340 7.19 -14.77 22.05
N ASN A 341 8.06 -14.84 21.06
CA ASN A 341 9.42 -15.35 21.24
C ASN A 341 10.38 -14.43 20.48
N LEU A 342 10.85 -13.35 21.14
CA LEU A 342 12.25 -13.21 21.55
C LEU A 342 12.52 -11.83 22.20
N SER A 343 13.45 -11.87 23.15
CA SER A 343 14.00 -10.81 24.00
C SER A 343 14.57 -9.59 23.26
N SER A 344 14.31 -8.42 23.83
CA SER A 344 14.87 -7.12 23.45
C SER A 344 16.39 -7.08 23.57
N GLY A 345 17.10 -6.91 22.45
CA GLY A 345 18.44 -6.35 22.43
C GLY A 345 18.34 -4.84 22.21
N THR A 346 18.81 -4.06 23.18
CA THR A 346 18.95 -2.60 23.07
C THR A 346 19.84 -2.24 21.89
N VAL A 347 19.29 -1.54 20.90
CA VAL A 347 20.05 -0.92 19.81
C VAL A 347 19.82 0.59 19.88
N ASP A 348 20.94 1.30 19.85
CA ASP A 348 21.11 2.72 20.11
C ASP A 348 20.22 3.62 19.25
N SER A 349 19.70 4.68 19.87
CA SER A 349 18.73 5.61 19.30
C SER A 349 19.41 6.58 18.33
N LYS A 350 19.35 6.29 17.02
CA LYS A 350 19.45 7.30 15.97
C LYS A 350 18.24 7.21 15.07
N GLU A 351 17.54 8.33 14.97
CA GLU A 351 16.39 8.58 14.10
C GLU A 351 16.81 8.26 12.66
N LEU A 352 16.25 7.19 12.10
CA LEU A 352 16.49 6.76 10.72
C LEU A 352 15.30 7.19 9.90
N ASP A 353 15.54 8.14 9.01
CA ASP A 353 14.53 8.70 8.14
C ASP A 353 14.01 7.66 7.14
N PHE A 354 12.71 7.72 6.86
CA PHE A 354 11.92 6.70 6.18
C PHE A 354 12.38 6.40 4.74
N ALA A 355 13.11 7.33 4.13
CA ALA A 355 13.68 7.21 2.78
C ALA A 355 15.14 6.68 2.75
N SER A 356 15.82 6.57 3.90
CA SER A 356 17.24 6.22 3.99
C SER A 356 17.46 4.74 4.34
N ILE A 357 17.05 3.85 3.44
CA ILE A 357 17.56 2.45 3.42
C ILE A 357 18.19 2.17 2.04
N ASP A 358 18.85 3.18 1.46
CA ASP A 358 19.67 3.02 0.24
C ASP A 358 21.18 3.12 0.53
N ASP A 359 21.63 3.64 1.69
CA ASP A 359 23.06 3.96 1.91
C ASP A 359 23.86 3.00 2.82
N LEU A 360 23.26 2.01 3.46
CA LEU A 360 23.99 1.14 4.41
C LEU A 360 24.77 -0.03 3.79
N ALA A 361 24.96 -0.04 2.46
CA ALA A 361 25.73 -1.08 1.76
C ALA A 361 27.14 -0.65 1.32
N THR A 362 27.59 0.58 1.60
CA THR A 362 28.85 1.10 1.04
C THR A 362 29.92 1.45 2.09
N GLU A 363 29.65 1.34 3.39
CA GLU A 363 30.56 1.87 4.43
C GLU A 363 31.37 0.82 5.23
N LYS A 364 31.59 -0.38 4.69
CA LYS A 364 32.51 -1.38 5.29
C LYS A 364 33.57 -1.93 4.32
N ALA A 365 34.08 -1.08 3.44
CA ALA A 365 35.22 -1.41 2.56
C ALA A 365 36.41 -0.43 2.68
N GLN A 366 36.40 0.43 3.70
CA GLN A 366 37.54 1.26 4.09
C GLN A 366 37.69 1.17 5.60
N ASP A 367 38.14 0.01 6.08
CA ASP A 367 39.14 -0.11 7.14
C ASP A 367 39.40 -1.60 7.41
N SER A 368 40.68 -1.96 7.30
CA SER A 368 41.32 -3.27 7.54
C SER A 368 41.37 -4.25 6.36
#